data_AF-A0A914HHC0-F1
#
_entry.id   AF-A0A914HHC0-F1
#
_cell.length_a   1.000
_cell.length_b   1.000
_cell.length_c   1.000
_cell.angle_alpha   90.00
_cell.angle_beta   90.00
_cell.angle_gamma   90.00
#
_symmetry.space_group_name_H-M   'P 1'
#
loop_
_entity.id
_entity.type
_entity.pdbx_description
1 polymer ?
#
loop_
_entity_poly.entity_id
_entity_poly.type
_entity_poly.pdbx_seq_one_letter_code
_entity_poly.pdbx_strand_id
1 'polypeptide(L)'
;MTNAAGCVPPPSKVCASRRPNPRGPLPCIARHFLRFSLIISTIPLASFGQTLTEPAVRVVRFRVNYPDAELENVRKLPNWNGIMRKSVLASLRFVNKHWLICGEVREAVGDKGNSGADCGKLQVTGEELGERSFRINATFIANRDPVRNAKVDANSSVLSVLQIGLKGGIFQYTNAMKVLGKPGPEMVFEEAFFCYPGQKLQEPDQCRPNEEKISAGKARQKRAEGVNWKEEETNIFGR
;
A
#
# COMPACT_ATOMS: atom_id res chain seq x y z
N MET A 1 2.63 63.26 -36.51
CA MET A 1 4.07 63.27 -36.16
C MET A 1 4.44 61.82 -35.80
N THR A 2 4.77 60.94 -36.77
CA THR A 2 6.13 60.58 -37.29
C THR A 2 7.06 60.08 -36.16
N ASN A 3 7.74 58.93 -36.13
CA ASN A 3 8.19 57.85 -37.04
C ASN A 3 8.39 56.57 -36.16
N ALA A 4 8.14 55.30 -36.53
CA ALA A 4 8.72 54.40 -37.54
C ALA A 4 10.14 53.81 -37.23
N ALA A 5 10.27 52.50 -37.52
CA ALA A 5 11.45 51.59 -37.55
C ALA A 5 11.66 50.70 -36.29
N GLY A 6 11.83 49.37 -36.35
CA GLY A 6 11.97 48.44 -37.46
C GLY A 6 13.00 47.33 -37.15
N CYS A 7 12.70 46.10 -37.63
CA CYS A 7 13.60 44.96 -37.90
C CYS A 7 14.00 44.00 -36.74
N VAL A 8 14.18 42.67 -36.89
CA VAL A 8 13.89 41.58 -37.88
C VAL A 8 14.36 40.25 -37.20
N PRO A 9 13.78 39.06 -37.49
CA PRO A 9 14.18 37.75 -36.92
C PRO A 9 15.13 36.89 -37.84
N PRO A 10 15.23 35.54 -37.70
CA PRO A 10 16.41 34.71 -37.38
C PRO A 10 17.13 34.08 -38.61
N PRO A 11 18.05 33.09 -38.46
CA PRO A 11 17.64 31.73 -38.87
C PRO A 11 18.31 30.53 -38.17
N SER A 12 17.67 29.38 -38.43
CA SER A 12 17.94 27.96 -38.14
C SER A 12 19.18 27.34 -38.82
N LYS A 13 19.59 26.14 -38.35
CA LYS A 13 20.23 25.02 -39.10
C LYS A 13 20.33 23.78 -38.18
N VAL A 14 19.56 22.71 -38.36
CA VAL A 14 19.74 21.57 -39.30
C VAL A 14 21.04 20.80 -39.03
N CYS A 15 20.95 19.67 -38.31
CA CYS A 15 21.99 18.62 -38.31
C CYS A 15 21.59 17.51 -39.29
N ALA A 16 22.39 17.36 -40.33
CA ALA A 16 22.23 16.38 -41.40
C ALA A 16 22.93 15.05 -41.05
N SER A 17 22.26 13.98 -41.49
CA SER A 17 22.74 12.61 -41.69
C SER A 17 23.99 12.53 -42.57
N ARG A 18 24.92 11.61 -42.25
CA ARG A 18 25.85 10.96 -43.21
C ARG A 18 26.48 9.67 -42.63
N ARG A 19 26.09 8.51 -43.21
CA ARG A 19 26.96 7.34 -43.51
C ARG A 19 27.34 7.47 -45.01
N PRO A 20 28.44 6.88 -45.59
CA PRO A 20 28.77 5.43 -45.51
C PRO A 20 30.26 4.96 -45.70
N ASN A 21 30.59 3.80 -45.09
CA ASN A 21 31.31 2.59 -45.62
C ASN A 21 32.78 2.68 -46.18
N PRO A 22 33.43 1.58 -46.65
CA PRO A 22 34.18 0.49 -45.95
C PRO A 22 35.68 0.33 -46.40
N ARG A 23 36.45 -0.58 -45.75
CA ARG A 23 37.33 -1.65 -46.36
C ARG A 23 38.51 -2.11 -45.47
N GLY A 24 38.46 -3.40 -45.08
CA GLY A 24 39.57 -4.40 -45.06
C GLY A 24 40.60 -4.39 -43.91
N PRO A 25 41.40 -5.47 -43.75
CA PRO A 25 41.06 -6.90 -43.68
C PRO A 25 41.64 -7.63 -42.43
N LEU A 26 41.14 -8.85 -42.16
CA LEU A 26 41.64 -9.87 -41.19
C LEU A 26 43.04 -10.41 -41.60
N PRO A 27 43.83 -11.08 -40.71
CA PRO A 27 43.66 -12.54 -40.49
C PRO A 27 44.15 -13.13 -39.12
N CYS A 28 43.96 -14.45 -39.00
CA CYS A 28 44.73 -15.45 -38.22
C CYS A 28 44.13 -16.06 -36.94
N ILE A 29 43.28 -17.09 -37.15
CA ILE A 29 43.44 -18.50 -36.71
C ILE A 29 44.35 -18.76 -35.49
N ALA A 30 43.76 -19.28 -34.41
CA ALA A 30 44.38 -20.35 -33.61
C ALA A 30 43.29 -21.16 -32.88
N ARG A 31 43.09 -22.39 -33.37
CA ARG A 31 42.38 -23.48 -32.69
C ARG A 31 43.14 -23.87 -31.42
N HIS A 32 42.46 -24.14 -30.31
CA HIS A 32 42.57 -25.47 -29.65
C HIS A 32 41.73 -25.64 -28.37
N PHE A 33 41.24 -26.87 -28.23
CA PHE A 33 40.82 -27.61 -27.04
C PHE A 33 39.42 -27.40 -26.44
N LEU A 34 38.49 -28.12 -27.06
CA LEU A 34 37.48 -28.93 -26.37
C LEU A 34 38.10 -29.68 -25.16
N ARG A 35 37.57 -29.42 -23.96
CA ARG A 35 37.44 -30.43 -22.89
C ARG A 35 36.09 -30.21 -22.19
N PHE A 36 35.08 -30.92 -22.68
CA PHE A 36 33.82 -31.16 -21.99
C PHE A 36 34.14 -32.01 -20.75
N SER A 37 34.31 -31.37 -19.59
CA SER A 37 34.33 -32.06 -18.31
C SER A 37 32.90 -32.14 -17.79
N LEU A 38 32.39 -33.36 -17.75
CA LEU A 38 31.04 -33.73 -17.32
C LEU A 38 30.97 -33.58 -15.80
N ILE A 39 30.52 -32.43 -15.30
CA ILE A 39 30.22 -32.21 -13.89
C ILE A 39 28.79 -32.72 -13.67
N ILE A 40 28.67 -33.93 -13.09
CA ILE A 40 27.42 -34.44 -12.53
C ILE A 40 27.11 -33.55 -11.32
N SER A 41 26.29 -32.52 -11.54
CA SER A 41 25.71 -31.73 -10.46
C SER A 41 24.68 -32.59 -9.74
N THR A 42 25.05 -33.12 -8.58
CA THR A 42 24.09 -33.60 -7.59
C THR A 42 23.33 -32.39 -7.07
N ILE A 43 22.15 -32.14 -7.61
CA ILE A 43 21.19 -31.17 -7.07
C ILE A 43 20.63 -31.79 -5.79
N PRO A 44 20.91 -31.27 -4.57
CA PRO A 44 20.08 -31.63 -3.44
C PRO A 44 18.71 -31.02 -3.71
N LEU A 45 17.69 -31.87 -3.92
CA LEU A 45 16.30 -31.50 -3.74
C LEU A 45 16.12 -31.19 -2.25
N ALA A 46 16.51 -29.98 -1.84
CA ALA A 46 15.98 -29.37 -0.64
C ALA A 46 14.53 -29.01 -0.96
N SER A 47 13.61 -29.93 -0.70
CA SER A 47 12.21 -29.58 -0.52
C SER A 47 12.13 -28.70 0.72
N PHE A 48 12.37 -27.40 0.54
CA PHE A 48 11.89 -26.41 1.48
C PHE A 48 10.38 -26.57 1.48
N GLY A 49 9.85 -27.26 2.49
CA GLY A 49 8.45 -27.12 2.88
C GLY A 49 8.27 -25.66 3.26
N GLN A 50 7.98 -24.82 2.27
CA GLN A 50 7.67 -23.43 2.49
C GLN A 50 6.42 -23.43 3.35
N THR A 51 6.58 -23.19 4.65
CA THR A 51 5.46 -22.79 5.50
C THR A 51 4.88 -21.56 4.82
N LEU A 52 3.66 -21.70 4.28
CA LEU A 52 2.98 -20.65 3.52
C LEU A 52 2.68 -19.49 4.48
N THR A 53 3.63 -18.58 4.63
CA THR A 53 3.51 -17.37 5.44
C THR A 53 2.93 -16.27 4.56
N GLU A 54 1.76 -15.78 4.92
CA GLU A 54 1.14 -14.64 4.25
C GLU A 54 1.38 -13.35 5.04
N PRO A 55 1.48 -12.20 4.35
CA PRO A 55 1.60 -10.93 5.03
C PRO A 55 0.30 -10.59 5.79
N ALA A 56 0.41 -10.30 7.09
CA ALA A 56 -0.67 -9.70 7.86
C ALA A 56 -1.08 -8.32 7.31
N VAL A 57 -2.38 -8.02 7.44
CA VAL A 57 -2.99 -6.75 7.09
C VAL A 57 -2.65 -5.73 8.18
N ARG A 58 -1.93 -4.65 7.81
CA ARG A 58 -1.61 -3.54 8.71
C ARG A 58 -2.79 -2.57 8.78
N VAL A 59 -3.29 -2.34 9.97
CA VAL A 59 -4.31 -1.33 10.28
C VAL A 59 -3.65 -0.23 11.10
N VAL A 60 -3.75 0.99 10.60
CA VAL A 60 -3.20 2.19 11.24
C VAL A 60 -4.34 3.02 11.79
N ARG A 61 -4.20 3.45 13.04
CA ARG A 61 -5.05 4.44 13.67
C ARG A 61 -4.21 5.66 14.01
N PHE A 62 -4.61 6.82 13.50
CA PHE A 62 -4.02 8.09 13.92
C PHE A 62 -5.04 8.97 14.62
N ARG A 63 -4.56 9.76 15.58
CA ARG A 63 -5.37 10.71 16.36
C ARG A 63 -4.78 12.10 16.25
N VAL A 64 -5.65 13.07 15.94
CA VAL A 64 -5.31 14.49 15.84
C VAL A 64 -6.19 15.27 16.79
N ASN A 65 -5.57 16.05 17.67
CA ASN A 65 -6.26 16.96 18.56
C ASN A 65 -6.34 18.34 17.91
N TYR A 66 -7.45 19.03 18.13
CA TYR A 66 -7.71 20.40 17.70
C TYR A 66 -8.07 21.20 18.96
N PRO A 67 -7.09 21.86 19.60
CA PRO A 67 -7.28 22.49 20.91
C PRO A 67 -8.09 23.79 20.87
N ASP A 68 -8.21 24.42 19.69
CA ASP A 68 -8.88 25.71 19.48
C ASP A 68 -10.14 25.55 18.60
N ALA A 69 -10.89 24.47 18.80
CA ALA A 69 -12.06 24.15 18.00
C ALA A 69 -13.29 24.98 18.41
N GLU A 70 -13.96 25.57 17.44
CA GLU A 70 -15.22 26.31 17.65
C GLU A 70 -16.41 25.33 17.63
N LEU A 71 -16.64 24.64 18.76
CA LEU A 71 -17.66 23.58 18.84
C LEU A 71 -19.08 24.07 18.50
N GLU A 72 -19.41 25.33 18.82
CA GLU A 72 -20.68 25.95 18.42
C GLU A 72 -20.87 25.99 16.90
N ASN A 73 -19.79 26.17 16.15
CA ASN A 73 -19.84 26.19 14.68
C ASN A 73 -19.83 24.76 14.11
N VAL A 74 -19.16 23.82 14.77
CA VAL A 74 -19.25 22.39 14.44
C VAL A 74 -20.69 21.88 14.56
N ARG A 75 -21.37 22.20 15.66
CA ARG A 75 -22.75 21.77 15.95
C ARG A 75 -23.78 22.35 14.98
N LYS A 76 -23.51 23.53 14.41
CA LYS A 76 -24.37 24.16 13.38
C LYS A 76 -24.25 23.51 12.01
N LEU A 77 -23.18 22.74 11.75
CA LEU A 77 -22.99 22.09 10.45
C LEU A 77 -23.81 20.80 10.36
N PRO A 78 -24.83 20.74 9.48
CA PRO A 78 -25.55 19.50 9.27
C PRO A 78 -24.61 18.44 8.71
N ASN A 79 -24.75 17.20 9.20
CA ASN A 79 -23.96 16.07 8.74
C ASN A 79 -22.44 16.24 8.93
N TRP A 80 -22.03 16.86 10.05
CA TRP A 80 -20.62 17.01 10.42
C TRP A 80 -19.80 15.73 10.27
N ASN A 81 -20.35 14.59 10.74
CA ASN A 81 -19.69 13.28 10.61
C ASN A 81 -19.39 12.91 9.15
N GLY A 82 -20.31 13.17 8.23
CA GLY A 82 -20.10 12.93 6.80
C GLY A 82 -19.06 13.87 6.20
N ILE A 83 -19.07 15.15 6.59
CA ILE A 83 -18.11 16.16 6.15
C ILE A 83 -16.69 15.79 6.62
N MET A 84 -16.55 15.47 7.91
CA MET A 84 -15.29 15.07 8.52
C MET A 84 -14.73 13.83 7.83
N ARG A 85 -15.55 12.78 7.66
CA ARG A 85 -15.13 11.54 6.98
C ARG A 85 -14.67 11.78 5.55
N LYS A 86 -15.41 12.56 4.76
CA LYS A 86 -15.04 12.90 3.38
C LYS A 86 -13.76 13.73 3.33
N SER A 87 -13.59 14.67 4.26
CA SER A 87 -12.42 15.53 4.32
C SER A 87 -11.16 14.71 4.64
N VAL A 88 -11.21 13.86 5.68
CA VAL A 88 -10.09 12.97 6.05
C VAL A 88 -9.78 11.99 4.92
N LEU A 89 -10.79 11.42 4.24
CA LEU A 89 -10.58 10.56 3.08
C LEU A 89 -9.88 11.29 1.94
N ALA A 90 -10.30 12.53 1.65
CA ALA A 90 -9.66 13.35 0.62
C ALA A 90 -8.19 13.66 0.97
N SER A 91 -7.91 13.97 2.24
CA SER A 91 -6.54 14.17 2.74
C SER A 91 -5.69 12.91 2.57
N LEU A 92 -6.22 11.73 2.94
CA LEU A 92 -5.52 10.46 2.77
C LEU A 92 -5.30 10.11 1.30
N ARG A 93 -6.27 10.38 0.41
CA ARG A 93 -6.08 10.23 -1.05
C ARG A 93 -4.99 11.14 -1.60
N PHE A 94 -4.94 12.38 -1.13
CA PHE A 94 -3.90 13.32 -1.51
C PHE A 94 -2.52 12.81 -1.07
N VAL A 95 -2.41 12.30 0.16
CA VAL A 95 -1.19 11.67 0.65
C VAL A 95 -0.85 10.43 -0.19
N ASN A 96 -1.82 9.54 -0.43
CA ASN A 96 -1.61 8.29 -1.17
C ASN A 96 -1.13 8.51 -2.61
N LYS A 97 -1.58 9.61 -3.24
CA LYS A 97 -1.13 10.01 -4.58
C LYS A 97 0.37 10.29 -4.67
N HIS A 98 1.00 10.69 -3.56
CA HIS A 98 2.43 11.04 -3.51
C HIS A 98 3.25 9.96 -2.82
N TRP A 99 2.68 9.28 -1.84
CA TRP A 99 3.31 8.22 -1.05
C TRP A 99 2.35 7.05 -1.00
N LEU A 100 2.75 5.87 -1.46
CA LEU A 100 1.86 4.71 -1.60
C LEU A 100 1.52 4.06 -0.25
N ILE A 101 0.86 4.83 0.63
CA ILE A 101 0.47 4.46 1.99
C ILE A 101 -0.69 3.47 2.03
N CYS A 102 -1.44 3.30 0.93
CA CYS A 102 -2.62 2.45 0.85
C CYS A 102 -2.56 1.44 -0.31
N GLY A 103 -1.38 1.27 -0.93
CA GLY A 103 -1.21 0.46 -2.12
C GLY A 103 -1.05 1.29 -3.39
N GLU A 104 -0.56 0.63 -4.44
CA GLU A 104 -0.61 1.15 -5.79
C GLU A 104 -2.06 1.14 -6.30
N VAL A 105 -2.45 2.20 -7.00
CA VAL A 105 -3.65 2.18 -7.83
C VAL A 105 -3.37 1.19 -8.97
N ARG A 106 -3.71 -0.08 -8.78
CA ARG A 106 -3.68 -1.03 -9.88
C ARG A 106 -4.88 -0.69 -10.76
N GLU A 107 -4.64 -0.31 -12.01
CA GLU A 107 -5.67 -0.35 -13.04
C GLU A 107 -6.09 -1.82 -13.15
N ALA A 108 -7.14 -2.21 -12.43
CA ALA A 108 -7.61 -3.58 -12.42
C ALA A 108 -8.05 -3.93 -13.86
N VAL A 109 -7.26 -4.77 -14.52
CA VAL A 109 -7.70 -5.48 -15.72
C VAL A 109 -8.93 -6.30 -15.32
N GLY A 110 -10.10 -5.84 -15.72
CA GLY A 110 -11.31 -6.67 -15.81
C GLY A 110 -12.35 -6.55 -14.71
N ASP A 111 -12.20 -5.71 -13.68
CA ASP A 111 -13.26 -5.57 -12.66
C ASP A 111 -13.78 -4.12 -12.58
N LYS A 112 -15.00 -3.90 -13.08
CA LYS A 112 -15.74 -2.63 -13.01
C LYS A 112 -16.24 -2.39 -11.58
N GLY A 113 -15.31 -2.27 -10.64
CA GLY A 113 -15.60 -2.16 -9.22
C GLY A 113 -14.63 -1.24 -8.50
N ASN A 114 -14.60 0.05 -8.85
CA ASN A 114 -14.08 1.16 -8.03
C ASN A 114 -12.81 0.86 -7.19
N SER A 115 -11.85 0.13 -7.74
CA SER A 115 -10.64 -0.34 -7.05
C SER A 115 -9.48 0.62 -7.27
N GLY A 116 -9.76 1.92 -7.21
CA GLY A 116 -8.70 2.88 -6.90
C GLY A 116 -8.13 2.51 -5.54
N ALA A 117 -6.81 2.65 -5.33
CA ALA A 117 -6.17 2.56 -4.01
C ALA A 117 -6.63 3.71 -3.09
N ASP A 118 -7.94 3.83 -2.93
CA ASP A 118 -8.57 4.46 -1.80
C ASP A 118 -8.10 3.70 -0.58
N CYS A 119 -7.81 4.40 0.49
CA CYS A 119 -7.36 3.85 1.78
C CYS A 119 -8.42 2.98 2.49
N GLY A 120 -9.15 2.18 1.72
CA GLY A 120 -10.08 1.14 2.10
C GLY A 120 -11.24 1.65 2.94
N LYS A 121 -11.72 0.74 3.80
CA LYS A 121 -12.76 0.93 4.82
C LYS A 121 -12.32 1.95 5.90
N LEU A 122 -12.02 3.18 5.50
CA LEU A 122 -11.68 4.28 6.39
C LEU A 122 -12.82 4.48 7.39
N GLN A 123 -12.49 4.32 8.66
CA GLN A 123 -13.34 4.70 9.78
C GLN A 123 -12.83 6.02 10.36
N VAL A 124 -13.73 6.99 10.50
CA VAL A 124 -13.42 8.29 11.09
C VAL A 124 -14.44 8.56 12.17
N THR A 125 -13.96 8.89 13.36
CA THR A 125 -14.78 9.29 14.50
C THR A 125 -14.26 10.61 15.03
N GLY A 126 -15.18 11.47 15.46
CA GLY A 126 -14.87 12.75 16.09
C GLY A 126 -15.42 12.75 17.50
N GLU A 127 -14.67 13.32 18.44
CA GLU A 127 -15.07 13.45 19.84
C GLU A 127 -14.85 14.90 20.31
N GLU A 128 -15.86 15.48 20.95
CA GLU A 128 -15.74 16.77 21.63
C GLU A 128 -15.05 16.53 22.98
N LEU A 129 -13.99 17.28 23.24
CA LEU A 129 -13.18 17.20 24.45
C LEU A 129 -13.34 18.51 25.22
N GLY A 130 -14.17 18.49 26.26
CA GLY A 130 -14.52 19.70 27.01
C GLY A 130 -15.24 20.73 26.14
N GLU A 131 -14.94 22.01 26.37
CA GLU A 131 -15.69 23.12 25.75
C GLU A 131 -15.04 23.69 24.48
N ARG A 132 -13.74 23.45 24.26
CA ARG A 132 -12.96 24.10 23.20
C ARG A 132 -12.06 23.19 22.39
N SER A 133 -12.09 21.88 22.66
CA SER A 133 -11.23 20.95 21.92
C SER A 133 -12.02 19.87 21.23
N PHE A 134 -11.51 19.44 20.07
CA PHE A 134 -12.08 18.37 19.26
C PHE A 134 -10.98 17.37 18.93
N ARG A 135 -11.26 16.08 18.96
CA ARG A 135 -10.32 15.05 18.52
C ARG A 135 -10.90 14.26 17.38
N ILE A 136 -10.06 14.01 16.38
CA ILE A 136 -10.36 13.13 15.26
C ILE A 136 -9.53 11.87 15.41
N ASN A 137 -10.21 10.72 15.35
CA ASN A 137 -9.58 9.43 15.23
C ASN A 137 -9.90 8.87 13.84
N ALA A 138 -8.88 8.45 13.11
CA ALA A 138 -9.02 7.88 11.79
C ALA A 138 -8.28 6.55 11.72
N THR A 139 -8.97 5.51 11.26
CA THR A 139 -8.44 4.15 11.14
C THR A 139 -8.55 3.69 9.69
N PHE A 140 -7.44 3.25 9.11
CA PHE A 140 -7.37 2.80 7.73
C PHE A 140 -6.39 1.65 7.56
N ILE A 141 -6.50 0.92 6.45
CA ILE A 141 -5.56 -0.14 6.09
C ILE A 141 -4.39 0.52 5.37
N ALA A 142 -3.18 0.29 5.86
CA ALA A 142 -1.97 0.90 5.32
C ALA A 142 -1.04 -0.15 4.72
N ASN A 143 -0.22 0.27 3.77
CA ASN A 143 0.94 -0.49 3.32
C ASN A 143 2.00 -0.58 4.42
N ARG A 144 2.90 -1.55 4.25
CA ARG A 144 4.05 -1.71 5.13
C ARG A 144 5.08 -0.62 4.89
N ASP A 145 5.80 -0.29 5.95
CA ASP A 145 6.99 0.52 5.83
C ASP A 145 8.14 -0.34 5.27
N PRO A 146 9.04 0.23 4.45
CA PRO A 146 8.98 1.59 3.93
C PRO A 146 7.92 1.77 2.83
N VAL A 147 7.18 2.87 2.89
CA VAL A 147 6.31 3.32 1.81
C VAL A 147 7.10 4.10 0.77
N ARG A 148 6.88 3.76 -0.50
CA ARG A 148 7.55 4.39 -1.64
C ARG A 148 6.82 5.65 -2.07
N ASN A 149 7.58 6.66 -2.48
CA ASN A 149 7.02 7.79 -3.19
C ASN A 149 6.62 7.38 -4.61
N ALA A 150 5.50 7.92 -5.11
CA ALA A 150 4.94 7.56 -6.41
C ALA A 150 5.72 8.14 -7.61
N LYS A 151 6.54 9.19 -7.41
CA LYS A 151 7.22 9.92 -8.49
C LYS A 151 8.73 9.90 -8.39
N VAL A 152 9.26 9.86 -7.17
CA VAL A 152 10.71 9.87 -6.91
C VAL A 152 11.11 8.58 -6.22
N ASP A 153 12.37 8.17 -6.39
CA ASP A 153 12.91 6.99 -5.71
C ASP A 153 13.25 7.34 -4.25
N ALA A 154 12.21 7.53 -3.45
CA ALA A 154 12.30 7.87 -2.03
C ALA A 154 11.41 6.96 -1.19
N ASN A 155 11.92 6.61 -0.02
CA ASN A 155 11.28 5.74 0.96
C ASN A 155 11.01 6.52 2.25
N SER A 156 9.87 6.28 2.88
CA SER A 156 9.51 6.88 4.16
C SER A 156 8.65 5.92 4.99
N SER A 157 8.29 6.30 6.21
CA SER A 157 7.28 5.59 7.01
C SER A 157 5.91 6.24 6.88
N VAL A 158 4.84 5.44 7.04
CA VAL A 158 3.45 5.95 7.05
C VAL A 158 3.30 7.08 8.08
N LEU A 159 3.84 6.91 9.29
CA LEU A 159 3.83 7.94 10.33
C LEU A 159 4.47 9.25 9.85
N SER A 160 5.68 9.19 9.31
CA SER A 160 6.41 10.39 8.85
C SER A 160 5.64 11.13 7.76
N VAL A 161 5.07 10.38 6.80
CA VAL A 161 4.29 10.94 5.70
C VAL A 161 3.00 11.61 6.22
N LEU A 162 2.28 10.96 7.14
CA LEU A 162 1.07 11.54 7.74
C LEU A 162 1.39 12.79 8.57
N GLN A 163 2.51 12.78 9.31
CA GLN A 163 2.97 13.92 10.09
C GLN A 163 3.34 15.11 9.20
N ILE A 164 4.01 14.87 8.07
CA ILE A 164 4.27 15.91 7.05
C ILE A 164 2.94 16.45 6.51
N GLY A 165 1.98 15.57 6.21
CA GLY A 165 0.66 15.99 5.73
C GLY A 165 -0.11 16.83 6.75
N LEU A 166 -0.02 16.50 8.03
CA LEU A 166 -0.61 17.28 9.11
C LEU A 166 0.03 18.67 9.22
N LYS A 167 1.36 18.73 9.27
CA LYS A 167 2.11 20.00 9.32
C LYS A 167 1.89 20.86 8.07
N GLY A 168 1.70 20.24 6.92
CA GLY A 168 1.38 20.90 5.65
C GLY A 168 -0.09 21.33 5.51
N GLY A 169 -0.93 21.12 6.54
CA GLY A 169 -2.33 21.53 6.52
C GLY A 169 -3.26 20.66 5.65
N ILE A 170 -2.80 19.48 5.20
CA ILE A 170 -3.58 18.60 4.32
C ILE A 170 -4.87 18.13 5.00
N PHE A 171 -4.83 17.92 6.33
CA PHE A 171 -5.99 17.51 7.13
C PHE A 171 -6.93 18.67 7.51
N GLN A 172 -6.69 19.87 6.99
CA GLN A 172 -7.54 21.06 7.19
C GLN A 172 -7.84 21.80 5.88
N TYR A 173 -7.56 21.17 4.75
CA TYR A 173 -7.64 21.83 3.45
C TYR A 173 -9.08 22.17 3.03
N THR A 174 -10.08 21.50 3.60
CA THR A 174 -11.49 21.78 3.30
C THR A 174 -12.02 22.91 4.18
N ASN A 175 -12.82 23.81 3.59
CA ASN A 175 -13.37 24.96 4.31
C ASN A 175 -14.15 24.57 5.57
N ALA A 176 -14.83 23.43 5.53
CA ALA A 176 -15.59 22.95 6.68
C ALA A 176 -14.69 22.49 7.85
N MET A 177 -13.48 22.01 7.60
CA MET A 177 -12.55 21.59 8.65
C MET A 177 -11.85 22.77 9.34
N LYS A 178 -11.93 23.98 8.77
CA LYS A 178 -11.35 25.20 9.35
C LYS A 178 -11.99 25.60 10.67
N VAL A 179 -13.24 25.19 10.93
CA VAL A 179 -13.96 25.44 12.19
C VAL A 179 -13.27 24.76 13.39
N LEU A 180 -12.40 23.78 13.14
CA LEU A 180 -11.62 23.11 14.18
C LEU A 180 -10.36 23.91 14.58
N GLY A 181 -10.09 25.08 14.00
CA GLY A 181 -8.89 25.85 14.34
C GLY A 181 -7.63 25.23 13.76
N LYS A 182 -6.50 25.28 14.46
CA LYS A 182 -5.23 24.61 14.06
C LYS A 182 -5.14 23.22 14.71
N PRO A 183 -4.51 22.22 14.05
CA PRO A 183 -4.27 20.94 14.70
C PRO A 183 -3.12 21.09 15.70
N GLY A 184 -3.13 20.26 16.74
CA GLY A 184 -2.00 20.09 17.62
C GLY A 184 -0.74 19.64 16.85
N PRO A 185 0.46 19.96 17.35
CA PRO A 185 1.72 19.64 16.68
C PRO A 185 2.01 18.13 16.65
N GLU A 186 1.39 17.38 17.56
CA GLU A 186 1.60 15.95 17.72
C GLU A 186 0.38 15.15 17.25
N MET A 187 0.68 14.09 16.49
CA MET A 187 -0.27 13.07 16.08
C MET A 187 0.03 11.81 16.87
N VAL A 188 -0.98 11.21 17.50
CA VAL A 188 -0.82 9.88 18.09
C VAL A 188 -0.98 8.85 16.98
N PHE A 189 -0.09 7.87 16.92
CA PHE A 189 -0.08 6.83 15.89
C PHE A 189 -0.02 5.46 16.55
N GLU A 190 -0.98 4.62 16.19
CA GLU A 190 -1.12 3.26 16.66
C GLU A 190 -1.23 2.34 15.45
N GLU A 191 -0.60 1.17 15.52
CA GLU A 191 -0.69 0.16 14.48
C GLU A 191 -0.99 -1.22 15.06
N ALA A 192 -1.72 -2.00 14.28
CA ALA A 192 -2.06 -3.37 14.60
C ALA A 192 -2.05 -4.21 13.33
N PHE A 193 -1.73 -5.49 13.47
CA PHE A 193 -1.65 -6.44 12.36
C PHE A 193 -2.69 -7.54 12.54
N PHE A 194 -3.41 -7.83 11.46
CA PHE A 194 -4.52 -8.79 11.46
C PHE A 194 -4.33 -9.83 10.37
N CYS A 195 -4.68 -11.08 10.71
CA CYS A 195 -4.71 -12.19 9.77
C CYS A 195 -6.14 -12.48 9.30
N TYR A 196 -6.27 -13.07 8.12
CA TYR A 196 -7.57 -13.50 7.63
C TYR A 196 -8.15 -14.65 8.46
N PRO A 197 -9.48 -14.86 8.43
CA PRO A 197 -10.10 -15.99 9.12
C PRO A 197 -9.44 -17.32 8.76
N GLY A 198 -9.12 -18.15 9.75
CA GLY A 198 -8.43 -19.42 9.54
C GLY A 198 -6.91 -19.34 9.60
N GLN A 199 -6.33 -18.16 9.81
CA GLN A 199 -4.91 -17.95 10.07
C GLN A 199 -4.66 -17.48 11.52
N LYS A 200 -3.40 -17.57 11.97
CA LYS A 200 -2.92 -17.03 13.24
C LYS A 200 -1.68 -16.17 13.02
N LEU A 201 -1.54 -15.13 13.82
CA LEU A 201 -0.37 -14.26 13.82
C LEU A 201 0.79 -15.02 14.50
N GLN A 202 1.95 -15.07 13.86
CA GLN A 202 3.12 -15.80 14.38
C GLN A 202 4.30 -14.87 14.67
N GLU A 203 4.49 -13.87 13.82
CA GLU A 203 5.43 -12.75 13.96
C GLU A 203 4.61 -11.46 13.86
N PRO A 204 5.11 -10.28 14.29
CA PRO A 204 4.28 -9.08 14.45
C PRO A 204 3.48 -8.72 13.18
N ASP A 205 3.95 -9.13 12.01
CA ASP A 205 3.33 -8.88 10.72
C ASP A 205 3.17 -10.13 9.83
N GLN A 206 3.26 -11.36 10.35
CA GLN A 206 3.10 -12.58 9.53
C GLN A 206 1.97 -13.49 10.00
N CYS A 207 1.25 -14.01 9.03
CA CYS A 207 0.15 -14.94 9.22
C CYS A 207 0.54 -16.33 8.76
N ARG A 208 0.21 -17.34 9.56
CA ARG A 208 0.25 -18.75 9.15
C ARG A 208 -1.12 -19.39 9.22
N PRO A 209 -1.40 -20.41 8.40
CA PRO A 209 -2.58 -21.23 8.53
C PRO A 209 -2.74 -21.72 9.98
N ASN A 210 -3.95 -21.61 10.51
CA ASN A 210 -4.28 -22.15 11.83
C ASN A 210 -4.67 -23.62 11.67
N GLU A 211 -3.70 -24.51 11.87
CA GLU A 211 -3.87 -25.96 11.72
C GLU A 211 -5.00 -26.54 12.59
N GLU A 212 -5.26 -25.95 13.77
CA GLU A 212 -6.37 -26.35 14.66
C GLU A 212 -7.74 -26.03 14.03
N LYS A 213 -7.87 -24.88 13.37
CA LYS A 213 -9.11 -24.51 12.65
C LYS A 213 -9.29 -25.31 11.36
N ILE A 214 -8.19 -25.65 10.68
CA ILE A 214 -8.22 -26.46 9.46
C ILE A 214 -8.65 -27.89 9.78
N SER A 215 -8.09 -28.49 10.83
CA SER A 215 -8.48 -29.84 11.29
C SER A 215 -9.92 -29.88 11.80
N ALA A 216 -10.36 -28.87 12.56
CA ALA A 216 -11.76 -28.76 13.00
C ALA A 216 -12.74 -28.54 11.84
N GLY A 217 -12.37 -27.74 10.83
CA GLY A 217 -13.15 -27.54 9.61
C GLY A 217 -13.30 -28.83 8.79
N LYS A 218 -12.19 -29.55 8.56
CA LYS A 218 -12.20 -30.85 7.90
C LYS A 218 -13.05 -31.89 8.65
N ALA A 219 -13.00 -31.90 9.98
CA ALA A 219 -13.83 -32.79 10.80
C ALA A 219 -15.33 -32.47 10.68
N ARG A 220 -15.71 -31.19 10.59
CA ARG A 220 -17.11 -30.77 10.37
C ARG A 220 -17.59 -31.09 8.96
N GLN A 221 -16.74 -30.89 7.95
CA GLN A 221 -17.06 -31.22 6.57
C GLN A 221 -17.23 -32.73 6.37
N LYS A 222 -16.34 -33.56 6.94
CA LYS A 222 -16.50 -35.03 6.93
C LYS A 222 -17.79 -35.51 7.63
N ARG A 223 -18.26 -34.81 8.67
CA ARG A 223 -19.56 -35.10 9.32
C ARG A 223 -20.76 -34.65 8.48
N ALA A 224 -20.64 -33.53 7.76
CA ALA A 224 -21.70 -33.03 6.88
C ALA A 224 -21.84 -33.84 5.59
N GLU A 225 -20.75 -34.41 5.09
CA GLU A 225 -20.72 -35.29 3.92
C GLU A 225 -21.16 -36.74 4.22
N GLY A 226 -21.59 -37.03 5.45
CA GLY A 226 -22.17 -38.33 5.81
C GLY A 226 -21.18 -39.50 5.73
N VAL A 227 -19.87 -39.24 5.84
CA VAL A 227 -18.86 -40.31 5.82
C VAL A 227 -18.98 -41.12 7.11
N ASN A 228 -19.49 -42.35 6.96
CA ASN A 228 -19.71 -43.33 8.00
C ASN A 228 -18.36 -43.81 8.57
N TRP A 229 -18.15 -43.64 9.88
CA TRP A 229 -16.89 -43.92 10.59
C TRP A 229 -16.52 -45.41 10.72
N LYS A 230 -17.12 -46.31 9.92
CA LYS A 230 -17.00 -47.77 10.12
C LYS A 230 -16.09 -48.52 9.16
N GLU A 231 -15.40 -47.88 8.21
CA GLU A 231 -14.57 -48.61 7.22
C GLU A 231 -13.07 -48.30 7.25
N GLU A 232 -12.55 -47.58 8.25
CA GLU A 232 -11.10 -47.27 8.32
C GLU A 232 -10.39 -47.92 9.52
N GLU A 233 -10.96 -48.98 10.11
CA GLU A 233 -10.26 -49.81 11.12
C GLU A 233 -10.01 -51.27 10.68
N THR A 234 -10.44 -51.69 9.48
CA THR A 234 -10.26 -53.09 9.03
C THR A 234 -9.05 -53.33 8.13
N ASN A 235 -8.17 -52.35 7.89
CA ASN A 235 -7.01 -52.56 7.00
C ASN A 235 -5.64 -52.34 7.64
N ILE A 236 -5.52 -52.52 8.96
CA ILE A 236 -4.22 -52.52 9.65
C ILE A 236 -3.94 -53.85 10.40
N PHE A 237 -4.92 -54.73 10.60
CA PHE A 237 -4.68 -56.08 11.12
C PHE A 237 -5.61 -57.11 10.48
N GLY A 238 -5.13 -57.88 9.50
CA GLY A 238 -5.91 -59.01 8.98
C GLY A 238 -5.39 -59.66 7.70
N ARG A 239 -4.36 -60.49 7.85
CA ARG A 239 -3.98 -61.68 7.04
C ARG A 239 -4.03 -61.65 5.51
#